data_AF-A0A3D5NQK4-F1
#
_entry.id   AF-A0A3D5NQK4-F1
#
_cell.length_a   1.000
_cell.length_b   1.000
_cell.length_c   1.000
_cell.angle_alpha   90.00
_cell.angle_beta   90.00
_cell.angle_gamma   90.00
#
_symmetry.space_group_name_H-M   'P 1'
#
loop_
_entity.id
_entity.type
_entity.pdbx_description
1 polymer ?
#
loop_
_entity_poly.entity_id
_entity_poly.type
_entity_poly.pdbx_seq_one_letter_code
_entity_poly.pdbx_strand_id
1 'polypeptide(L)' 'EVIRVLGKRKDPMVFILWGNHAKEKEKLIPRHHKIISSAHPSPLSARRGFFGSKPFSRTNDYLTEMGKAPVRWEIL' A
#
# COMPACT_ATOMS: atom_id res chain seq x y z
N GLU A 1 2.16 14.76 8.46
CA GLU A 1 3.38 14.53 9.27
C GLU A 1 3.69 13.05 9.52
N VAL A 2 2.72 12.25 9.95
CA VAL A 2 2.88 10.81 10.29
C VAL A 2 3.58 9.97 9.22
N ILE A 3 3.20 10.09 7.94
CA ILE A 3 3.79 9.29 6.84
C ILE A 3 5.30 9.51 6.74
N ARG A 4 5.77 10.75 6.92
CA ARG A 4 7.20 11.08 6.90
C ARG A 4 7.95 10.42 8.06
N VAL A 5 7.31 10.31 9.23
CA VAL A 5 7.89 9.64 10.39
C VAL A 5 7.97 8.13 10.14
N LEU A 6 6.86 7.53 9.67
CA LEU A 6 6.81 6.11 9.34
C LEU A 6 7.77 5.71 8.23
N GLY A 7 7.94 6.54 7.19
CA GLY A 7 8.88 6.32 6.10
C GLY A 7 10.36 6.37 6.51
N LYS A 8 10.69 6.90 7.69
CA LYS A 8 12.07 6.89 8.22
C LYS A 8 12.42 5.61 8.98
N ARG A 9 11.46 4.71 9.19
CA ARG A 9 11.73 3.43 9.87
C ARG A 9 12.66 2.60 9.00
N LYS A 10 13.71 2.03 9.62
CA LYS A 10 14.63 1.10 8.94
C LYS A 10 13.94 -0.18 8.51
N ASP A 11 13.00 -0.64 9.33
CA ASP A 11 12.20 -1.82 9.07
C ASP A 11 11.24 -1.56 7.89
N PRO A 12 11.36 -2.28 6.75
CA PRO A 12 10.57 -2.02 5.56
C PRO A 12 9.09 -2.32 5.81
N MET A 13 8.23 -1.64 5.05
CA MET A 13 6.78 -1.71 5.21
C MET A 13 6.13 -1.67 3.83
N VAL A 14 4.87 -2.05 3.76
CA VAL A 14 4.05 -1.92 2.56
C VAL A 14 3.09 -0.75 2.75
N PHE A 15 3.14 0.23 1.84
CA PHE A 15 2.20 1.35 1.78
C PHE A 15 1.16 1.09 0.67
N ILE A 16 -0.11 1.17 1.01
CA ILE A 16 -1.21 1.07 0.05
C ILE A 16 -1.78 2.47 -0.20
N LEU A 17 -1.66 2.96 -1.44
CA LEU A 17 -2.02 4.32 -1.84
C LEU A 17 -3.20 4.31 -2.82
N TRP A 18 -4.41 4.57 -2.30
CA TRP A 18 -5.63 4.60 -3.09
C TRP A 18 -6.05 6.03 -3.47
N GLY A 19 -6.07 6.31 -4.77
CA GLY A 19 -6.45 7.62 -5.30
C GLY A 19 -5.32 8.66 -5.34
N ASN A 20 -5.57 9.77 -6.05
CA ASN A 20 -4.52 10.75 -6.39
C ASN A 20 -3.92 11.43 -5.16
N HIS A 21 -4.73 11.85 -4.20
CA HIS A 21 -4.24 12.44 -2.95
C HIS A 21 -3.35 11.49 -2.12
N ALA A 22 -3.57 10.17 -2.21
CA ALA A 22 -2.69 9.21 -1.57
C ALA A 22 -1.39 9.04 -2.36
N LYS A 23 -1.47 8.93 -3.70
CA LYS A 23 -0.31 8.83 -4.60
C LYS A 23 0.63 10.03 -4.50
N GLU A 24 0.11 11.24 -4.32
CA GLU A 24 0.93 12.45 -4.11
C GLU A 24 1.89 12.37 -2.91
N LYS A 25 1.59 11.49 -1.94
CA LYS A 25 2.40 11.27 -0.74
C LYS A 25 3.51 10.24 -0.96
N GLU A 26 3.56 9.58 -2.12
CA GLU A 26 4.62 8.63 -2.51
C GLU A 26 6.02 9.24 -2.40
N LYS A 27 6.15 10.53 -2.74
CA LYS A 27 7.41 11.30 -2.58
C LYS A 27 7.96 11.36 -1.15
N LEU A 28 7.14 11.04 -0.15
CA LEU A 28 7.53 11.03 1.26
C LEU A 28 7.97 9.64 1.75
N ILE A 29 7.90 8.62 0.89
CA ILE A 29 8.17 7.22 1.22
C ILE A 29 9.51 6.81 0.59
N PRO A 30 10.54 6.52 1.39
CA PRO A 30 11.82 6.05 0.87
C PRO A 30 11.73 4.67 0.18
N ARG A 31 12.67 4.41 -0.74
CA ARG A 31 12.65 3.28 -1.69
C ARG A 31 12.75 1.89 -1.06
N HIS A 32 13.21 1.75 0.18
CA HIS A 32 13.30 0.44 0.84
C HIS A 32 11.93 -0.08 1.31
N HIS A 33 10.92 0.79 1.37
CA HIS A 33 9.53 0.37 1.54
C HIS A 33 8.92 -0.06 0.19
N LYS A 34 7.89 -0.89 0.22
CA LYS A 34 7.12 -1.27 -0.97
C LYS A 34 5.85 -0.43 -1.05
N ILE A 35 5.45 -0.09 -2.28
CA ILE A 35 4.27 0.74 -2.53
C ILE A 35 3.34 -0.01 -3.48
N ILE A 36 2.06 -0.05 -3.12
CA ILE A 36 0.97 -0.53 -3.97
C ILE A 36 0.04 0.64 -4.19
N SER A 37 -0.11 1.09 -5.44
CA SER A 37 -0.99 2.20 -5.77
C SER A 37 -2.08 1.77 -6.76
N SER A 38 -3.27 2.35 -6.59
CA SER A 38 -4.41 2.09 -7.48
C SER A 38 -5.40 3.26 -7.48
N ALA A 39 -6.48 3.15 -8.25
CA ALA A 39 -7.61 4.07 -8.09
C ALA A 39 -8.24 3.92 -6.69
N HIS A 40 -9.02 4.93 -6.29
CA HIS A 40 -9.72 4.92 -5.01
C HIS A 40 -10.91 3.93 -5.04
N PRO A 41 -11.22 3.21 -3.94
CA PRO A 41 -12.30 2.22 -3.87
C PRO A 41 -13.72 2.81 -4.01
N SER A 42 -13.87 4.13 -3.92
CA SER A 42 -15.17 4.79 -4.14
C SER A 42 -15.80 4.37 -5.48
N PRO A 43 -17.13 4.16 -5.55
CA PRO A 43 -17.82 3.77 -6.78
C PRO A 43 -17.49 4.64 -7.99
N LEU A 44 -17.27 5.94 -7.78
CA LEU A 44 -16.93 6.91 -8.83
C LEU A 44 -15.61 6.61 -9.55
N SER A 45 -14.69 5.87 -8.91
CA SER A 45 -13.34 5.63 -9.43
C SER A 45 -12.90 4.17 -9.41
N ALA A 46 -13.62 3.27 -8.73
CA ALA A 46 -13.18 1.90 -8.50
C ALA A 46 -12.95 1.14 -9.81
N ARG A 47 -13.83 1.34 -10.80
CA ARG A 47 -13.70 0.73 -12.14
C ARG A 47 -12.50 1.23 -12.93
N ARG A 48 -11.92 2.37 -12.57
CA ARG A 48 -10.74 2.97 -13.22
C ARG A 48 -9.42 2.39 -12.71
N GLY A 49 -9.45 1.26 -11.99
CA GLY A 49 -8.25 0.51 -11.63
C GLY A 49 -8.11 0.13 -10.16
N PHE A 50 -9.16 0.24 -9.33
CA PHE A 50 -9.17 -0.40 -8.00
C PHE A 50 -9.46 -1.89 -8.15
N PHE A 51 -10.52 -2.25 -8.89
CA PHE A 51 -10.79 -3.65 -9.20
C PHE A 51 -9.65 -4.22 -10.05
N GLY A 52 -9.17 -5.41 -9.67
CA GLY A 52 -8.01 -6.05 -10.28
C GLY A 52 -6.64 -5.58 -9.74
N SER A 53 -6.57 -4.53 -8.91
CA SER A 53 -5.30 -4.05 -8.35
C SER A 53 -4.66 -4.98 -7.33
N LYS A 54 -5.45 -5.92 -6.79
CA LYS A 54 -5.05 -6.98 -5.85
C LYS A 54 -4.21 -6.45 -4.66
N PRO A 55 -4.65 -5.41 -3.93
CA PRO A 55 -3.80 -4.75 -2.95
C PRO A 55 -3.49 -5.64 -1.75
N PHE A 56 -4.43 -6.51 -1.36
CA PHE A 56 -4.28 -7.39 -0.19
C PHE A 56 -3.31 -8.55 -0.45
N SER A 57 -3.48 -9.29 -1.56
CA SER A 57 -2.58 -10.40 -1.89
C SER A 57 -1.16 -9.89 -2.20
N ARG A 58 -1.02 -8.81 -2.97
CA ARG A 58 0.29 -8.19 -3.23
C ARG A 58 0.97 -7.68 -1.97
N THR A 59 0.20 -7.24 -0.98
CA THR A 59 0.77 -6.86 0.33
C THR A 59 1.38 -8.09 1.01
N ASN A 60 0.68 -9.22 1.00
CA ASN A 60 1.20 -10.45 1.58
C ASN A 60 2.41 -10.99 0.81
N ASP A 61 2.44 -10.86 -0.52
CA ASP A 61 3.60 -11.21 -1.34
C ASP A 61 4.82 -10.37 -0.92
N TYR A 62 4.65 -9.04 -0.80
CA TYR A 62 5.74 -8.17 -0.34
C TYR A 62 6.16 -8.40 1.10
N LEU A 63 5.23 -8.72 2.00
CA LEU A 63 5.59 -9.09 3.37
C LEU A 63 6.42 -10.37 3.40
N THR A 64 6.02 -11.37 2.61
CA THR A 64 6.76 -12.64 2.49
C THR A 64 8.16 -12.41 1.91
N GLU A 65 8.30 -11.59 0.86
CA GLU A 65 9.62 -11.16 0.33
C GLU A 65 10.50 -10.48 1.39
N MET A 66 9.89 -9.75 2.33
CA MET A 66 10.59 -9.10 3.44
C MET A 66 10.85 -10.05 4.63
N GLY A 67 10.48 -11.33 4.54
CA GLY A 67 10.59 -12.29 5.66
C GLY A 67 9.59 -12.01 6.79
N LYS A 68 8.48 -11.34 6.50
CA LYS A 68 7.43 -10.97 7.45
C LYS A 68 6.22 -11.87 7.31
N ALA A 69 5.52 -12.09 8.43
CA ALA A 69 4.25 -12.81 8.42
C ALA A 69 3.21 -12.07 7.56
N PRO A 70 2.49 -12.78 6.67
CA PRO A 70 1.36 -12.23 5.94
C PRO A 70 0.27 -11.72 6.86
N VAL A 71 -0.50 -10.73 6.39
CA VAL A 71 -1.70 -10.26 7.09
C VAL A 71 -2.87 -11.18 6.76
N ARG A 72 -3.60 -11.60 7.79
CA ARG A 72 -4.91 -12.26 7.63
C ARG A 72 -5.98 -11.19 7.43
N TRP A 73 -6.48 -11.07 6.21
CA TRP A 73 -7.43 -10.02 5.80
C TRP A 73 -8.90 -10.39 6.00
N GLU A 74 -9.19 -11.65 6.31
CA GLU A 74 -10.54 -12.12 6.62
C GLU A 74 -11.10 -11.33 7.80
N ILE A 75 -12.25 -10.70 7.57
CA ILE A 75 -13.04 -10.04 8.62
C ILE A 75 -14.26 -10.91 8.82
N LEU A 76 -14.50 -11.35 10.06
CA LEU A 76 -15.71 -12.07 10.48
C LEU A 76 -16.90 -11.12 10.59
#